data_AF-A0A9W7ZKQ4-F1
#
_entry.id   AF-A0A9W7ZKQ4-F1
#
_cell.length_a   1.000
_cell.length_b   1.000
_cell.length_c   1.000
_cell.angle_alpha   90.00
_cell.angle_beta   90.00
_cell.angle_gamma   90.00
#
_symmetry.space_group_name_H-M   'P 1'
#
loop_
_entity.id
_entity.type
_entity.pdbx_description
1 polymer ?
#
loop_
_entity_poly.entity_id
_entity_poly.type
_entity_poly.pdbx_seq_one_letter_code
_entity_poly.pdbx_strand_id
1 'polypeptide(L)'
;MDVLNNRLDFLERVIDITSEKDLNSAQGNCLDRLFKIESLVKKMYEQNPVLTNFLRKYQQNKDVLIEGSELDIEVKSMDIPIKAELVLSSEEYISEITANVIEMAGKIKELSGKTQKRTEDYTKLRAQITDAADKYHQDIEAMSSLFVQSDYILSKMEAKVTALEKTLLELDA
;
A
#
# COMPACT_ATOMS: atom_id res chain seq x y z
N MET A 1 -25.27 -22.98 -1.49
CA MET A 1 -25.59 -24.36 -1.87
C MET A 1 -24.45 -24.99 -2.66
N ASP A 2 -23.91 -24.30 -3.67
CA ASP A 2 -22.88 -24.85 -4.56
C ASP A 2 -21.56 -25.24 -3.88
N VAL A 3 -21.06 -24.44 -2.93
CA VAL A 3 -19.81 -24.77 -2.19
C VAL A 3 -19.99 -26.02 -1.32
N LEU A 4 -21.18 -26.21 -0.75
CA LEU A 4 -21.49 -27.34 0.11
C LEU A 4 -21.64 -28.62 -0.72
N ASN A 5 -22.29 -28.51 -1.88
CA ASN A 5 -22.41 -29.59 -2.85
C ASN A 5 -21.04 -29.99 -3.42
N ASN A 6 -20.19 -29.03 -3.78
CA ASN A 6 -18.84 -29.30 -4.27
C ASN A 6 -17.97 -30.01 -3.22
N ARG A 7 -18.13 -29.65 -1.94
CA ARG A 7 -17.39 -30.28 -0.83
C ARG A 7 -17.93 -31.67 -0.51
N LEU A 8 -19.23 -31.87 -0.63
CA LEU A 8 -19.88 -33.18 -0.48
C LEU A 8 -19.44 -34.13 -1.61
N ASP A 9 -19.46 -33.67 -2.85
CA ASP A 9 -19.00 -34.45 -4.02
C ASP A 9 -17.51 -34.83 -3.89
N PHE A 10 -16.69 -33.94 -3.34
CA PHE A 10 -15.29 -34.24 -3.06
C PHE A 10 -15.14 -35.32 -1.97
N LEU A 11 -15.88 -35.19 -0.87
CA LEU A 11 -15.85 -36.17 0.22
C LEU A 11 -16.36 -37.55 -0.22
N GLU A 12 -17.39 -37.58 -1.06
CA GLU A 12 -17.91 -38.82 -1.66
C GLU A 12 -16.87 -39.48 -2.55
N ARG A 13 -16.19 -38.74 -3.44
CA ARG A 13 -15.10 -39.29 -4.26
C ARG A 13 -13.94 -39.86 -3.43
N VAL A 14 -13.58 -39.18 -2.34
CA VAL A 14 -12.48 -39.64 -1.46
C VAL A 14 -12.85 -40.94 -0.74
N ILE A 15 -14.14 -41.16 -0.43
CA ILE A 15 -14.63 -42.37 0.23
C ILE A 15 -14.89 -43.50 -0.77
N ASP A 16 -15.43 -43.20 -1.95
CA ASP A 16 -15.72 -44.17 -3.02
C ASP A 16 -14.48 -44.91 -3.50
N ILE A 17 -13.28 -44.29 -3.43
CA ILE A 17 -12.01 -44.95 -3.74
C ILE A 17 -11.72 -46.15 -2.82
N THR A 18 -12.44 -46.27 -1.69
CA THR A 18 -12.22 -47.33 -0.67
C THR A 18 -13.39 -48.29 -0.45
N SER A 19 -14.58 -48.03 -1.01
CA SER A 19 -15.78 -48.81 -0.69
C SER A 19 -16.68 -48.97 -1.92
N GLU A 20 -16.48 -50.04 -2.69
CA GLU A 20 -17.42 -50.42 -3.74
C GLU A 20 -18.82 -50.75 -3.14
N LYS A 21 -19.83 -49.97 -3.56
CA LYS A 21 -21.24 -50.35 -3.84
C LYS A 21 -22.44 -49.68 -3.12
N ASP A 22 -22.31 -48.87 -2.07
CA ASP A 22 -23.53 -48.53 -1.28
C ASP A 22 -24.00 -47.06 -1.27
N LEU A 23 -23.40 -46.14 -2.03
CA LEU A 23 -23.76 -44.71 -1.95
C LEU A 23 -24.82 -44.22 -2.97
N ASN A 24 -25.17 -45.03 -3.97
CA ASN A 24 -26.08 -44.61 -5.07
C ASN A 24 -27.59 -44.69 -4.77
N SER A 25 -28.02 -44.96 -3.53
CA SER A 25 -29.44 -45.15 -3.18
C SER A 25 -30.03 -44.07 -2.26
N ALA A 26 -29.62 -42.80 -2.39
CA ALA A 26 -30.12 -41.73 -1.53
C ALA A 26 -30.70 -40.54 -2.31
N GLN A 27 -31.96 -40.67 -2.74
CA GLN A 27 -32.88 -39.54 -3.00
C GLN A 27 -33.29 -38.83 -1.68
N GLY A 28 -32.32 -38.55 -0.81
CA GLY A 28 -32.52 -37.96 0.52
C GLY A 28 -31.84 -36.60 0.68
N ASN A 29 -32.31 -35.82 1.65
CA ASN A 29 -31.84 -34.47 1.95
C ASN A 29 -30.31 -34.46 2.20
N CYS A 30 -29.61 -33.37 1.87
CA CYS A 30 -28.14 -33.25 1.98
C CYS A 30 -27.61 -33.62 3.37
N LEU A 31 -28.41 -33.36 4.41
CA LEU A 31 -28.13 -33.72 5.79
C LEU A 31 -28.06 -35.24 6.01
N ASP A 32 -28.97 -36.01 5.43
CA ASP A 32 -29.02 -37.47 5.60
C ASP A 32 -27.81 -38.15 4.96
N ARG A 33 -27.33 -37.60 3.83
CA ARG A 33 -26.09 -38.02 3.16
C ARG A 33 -24.87 -37.71 4.02
N LEU A 34 -24.82 -36.51 4.60
CA LEU A 34 -23.75 -36.11 5.52
C LEU A 34 -23.68 -37.04 6.74
N PHE A 35 -24.82 -37.38 7.34
CA PHE A 35 -24.86 -38.31 8.48
C PHE A 35 -24.39 -39.72 8.11
N LYS A 36 -24.73 -40.21 6.92
CA LYS A 36 -24.23 -41.51 6.42
C LYS A 36 -22.72 -41.50 6.22
N ILE A 37 -22.20 -40.45 5.61
CA ILE A 37 -20.75 -40.24 5.44
C ILE A 37 -20.05 -40.18 6.80
N GLU A 38 -20.60 -39.42 7.75
CA GLU A 38 -20.04 -39.33 9.10
C GLU A 38 -20.02 -40.70 9.80
N SER A 39 -21.07 -41.51 9.65
CA SER A 39 -21.14 -42.86 10.20
C SER A 39 -20.12 -43.81 9.55
N LEU A 40 -19.94 -43.74 8.23
CA LEU A 40 -18.94 -44.54 7.50
C LEU A 40 -17.52 -44.14 7.91
N VAL A 41 -17.25 -42.85 8.02
CA VAL A 41 -15.96 -42.32 8.48
C VAL A 41 -15.68 -42.76 9.91
N LYS A 42 -16.66 -42.71 10.82
CA LYS A 42 -16.52 -43.23 12.19
C LYS A 42 -16.18 -44.73 12.21
N LYS A 43 -16.88 -45.54 11.40
CA LYS A 43 -16.59 -46.97 11.26
C LYS A 43 -15.18 -47.23 10.73
N MET A 44 -14.72 -46.46 9.75
CA MET A 44 -13.36 -46.55 9.21
C MET A 44 -12.30 -46.24 10.28
N TYR A 45 -12.55 -45.24 11.13
CA TYR A 45 -11.65 -44.93 12.26
C TYR A 45 -11.64 -46.05 13.31
N GLU A 46 -12.80 -46.61 13.63
CA GLU A 46 -12.92 -47.74 14.58
C GLU A 46 -12.24 -49.01 14.05
N GLN A 47 -12.33 -49.27 12.75
CA GLN A 47 -11.73 -50.44 12.10
C GLN A 47 -10.21 -50.31 11.90
N ASN A 48 -9.66 -49.09 11.91
CA ASN A 48 -8.25 -48.85 11.68
C ASN A 48 -7.56 -48.23 12.91
N PRO A 49 -6.95 -49.05 13.78
CA PRO A 49 -6.30 -48.58 15.00
C PRO A 49 -5.09 -47.66 14.71
N VAL A 50 -4.49 -47.75 13.53
CA VAL A 50 -3.38 -46.89 13.11
C VAL A 50 -3.88 -45.46 12.88
N LEU A 51 -5.01 -45.30 12.18
CA LEU A 51 -5.61 -43.98 11.94
C LEU A 51 -6.10 -43.35 13.24
N THR A 52 -6.70 -44.14 14.14
CA THR A 52 -7.13 -43.63 15.45
C THR A 52 -5.94 -43.18 16.31
N ASN A 53 -4.84 -43.93 16.29
CA ASN A 53 -3.61 -43.53 16.99
C ASN A 53 -2.96 -42.29 16.37
N PHE A 54 -2.96 -42.18 15.04
CA PHE A 54 -2.47 -41.01 14.33
C PHE A 54 -3.32 -39.77 14.64
N LEU A 55 -4.65 -39.87 14.55
CA LEU A 55 -5.57 -38.76 14.80
C LEU A 55 -5.44 -38.25 16.24
N ARG A 56 -5.31 -39.17 17.20
CA ARG A 56 -5.07 -38.85 18.61
C ARG A 56 -3.74 -38.10 18.80
N LYS A 57 -2.65 -38.60 18.21
CA LYS A 57 -1.35 -37.92 18.25
C LYS A 57 -1.36 -36.57 17.54
N TYR A 58 -2.09 -36.47 16.43
CA TYR A 58 -2.25 -35.23 15.69
C TYR A 58 -3.04 -34.21 16.50
N GLN A 59 -4.17 -34.58 17.10
CA GLN A 59 -4.97 -33.69 17.95
C GLN A 59 -4.17 -33.20 19.17
N GLN A 60 -3.35 -34.06 19.78
CA GLN A 60 -2.48 -33.68 20.90
C GLN A 60 -1.38 -32.69 20.53
N ASN A 61 -0.91 -32.73 19.27
CA ASN A 61 0.19 -31.90 18.79
C ASN A 61 -0.26 -30.84 17.78
N LYS A 62 -1.57 -30.66 17.59
CA LYS A 62 -2.12 -29.81 16.53
C LYS A 62 -1.67 -28.36 16.70
N ASP A 63 -1.69 -27.87 17.94
CA ASP A 63 -1.33 -26.49 18.27
C ASP A 63 0.18 -26.24 18.08
N VAL A 64 1.01 -27.29 18.21
CA VAL A 64 2.44 -27.24 17.97
C VAL A 64 2.74 -27.31 16.46
N LEU A 65 1.98 -28.12 15.71
CA LEU A 65 2.20 -28.37 14.28
C LEU A 65 1.60 -27.31 13.35
N ILE A 66 0.56 -26.60 13.78
CA ILE A 66 -0.19 -25.65 12.94
C ILE A 66 0.07 -24.19 13.34
N GLU A 67 0.20 -23.90 14.65
CA GLU A 67 0.23 -22.52 15.16
C GLU A 67 1.58 -22.10 15.75
N GLY A 68 2.50 -23.04 16.00
CA GLY A 68 3.85 -22.71 16.45
C GLY A 68 4.75 -22.34 15.28
N SER A 69 5.34 -21.13 15.30
CA SER A 69 6.56 -20.91 14.52
C SER A 69 7.66 -21.87 15.01
N GLU A 70 8.62 -22.24 14.16
CA GLU A 70 9.72 -23.14 14.52
C GLU A 70 10.44 -22.66 15.79
N LEU A 71 10.56 -21.34 15.95
CA LEU A 71 11.04 -20.64 17.14
C LEU A 71 10.14 -20.80 18.38
N ASP A 72 8.82 -20.79 18.24
CA ASP A 72 7.91 -20.99 19.37
C ASP A 72 8.01 -22.40 19.95
N ILE A 73 8.27 -23.40 19.09
CA ILE A 73 8.47 -24.78 19.51
C ILE A 73 9.79 -24.91 20.26
N GLU A 74 10.85 -24.30 19.74
CA GLU A 74 12.18 -24.30 20.34
C GLU A 74 12.19 -23.56 21.69
N VAL A 75 11.54 -22.39 21.75
CA VAL A 75 11.38 -21.65 23.00
C VAL A 75 10.51 -22.42 23.99
N LYS A 76 9.47 -23.15 23.57
CA LYS A 76 8.66 -23.96 24.51
C LYS A 76 9.40 -25.20 25.00
N SER A 77 10.27 -25.80 24.18
CA SER A 77 11.03 -27.01 24.52
C SER A 77 12.29 -26.75 25.36
N MET A 78 12.79 -25.51 25.38
CA MET A 78 13.89 -25.11 26.28
C MET A 78 13.46 -25.10 27.76
N ASP A 79 14.36 -25.54 28.63
CA ASP A 79 14.19 -25.43 30.08
C ASP A 79 14.32 -23.97 30.55
N ILE A 80 13.62 -23.62 31.64
CA ILE A 80 13.58 -22.27 32.22
C ILE A 80 14.98 -21.67 32.47
N PRO A 81 15.98 -22.40 32.99
CA PRO A 81 17.32 -21.86 33.21
C PRO A 81 18.01 -21.42 31.92
N ILE A 82 17.83 -22.16 30.82
CA ILE A 82 18.43 -21.86 29.52
C ILE A 82 17.85 -20.56 28.95
N LYS A 83 16.53 -20.35 29.10
CA LYS A 83 15.89 -19.09 28.69
C LYS A 83 16.41 -17.91 29.50
N ALA A 84 16.60 -18.08 30.80
CA ALA A 84 17.14 -17.03 31.65
C ALA A 84 18.59 -16.68 31.26
N GLU A 85 19.41 -17.68 30.98
CA GLU A 85 20.79 -17.49 30.49
C GLU A 85 20.80 -16.80 29.12
N LEU A 86 19.92 -17.18 28.20
CA LEU A 86 19.76 -16.53 26.90
C LEU A 86 19.39 -15.04 27.04
N VAL A 87 18.42 -14.73 27.92
CA VAL A 87 18.04 -13.33 28.22
C VAL A 87 19.21 -12.55 28.81
N LEU A 88 19.96 -13.12 29.74
CA LEU A 88 21.14 -12.47 30.32
C LEU A 88 22.25 -12.27 29.28
N SER A 89 22.49 -13.26 28.42
CA SER A 89 23.51 -13.18 27.36
C SER A 89 23.14 -12.19 26.25
N SER A 90 21.85 -11.88 26.09
CA SER A 90 21.36 -10.94 25.08
C SER A 90 21.21 -9.51 25.60
N GLU A 91 21.37 -9.26 26.90
CA GLU A 91 21.23 -7.94 27.51
C GLU A 91 22.17 -6.90 26.89
N GLU A 92 23.44 -7.27 26.70
CA GLU A 92 24.45 -6.39 26.11
C GLU A 92 24.11 -6.03 24.66
N TYR A 93 23.69 -7.02 23.87
CA TYR A 93 23.28 -6.83 22.48
C TYR A 93 22.01 -5.96 22.36
N ILE A 94 21.02 -6.19 23.24
CA ILE A 94 19.80 -5.38 23.31
C ILE A 94 20.15 -3.93 23.70
N SER A 95 21.08 -3.74 24.64
CA SER A 95 21.55 -2.42 25.06
C SER A 95 22.25 -1.69 23.90
N GLU A 96 23.12 -2.37 23.16
CA GLU A 96 23.80 -1.80 21.98
C GLU A 96 22.80 -1.40 20.89
N ILE A 97 21.84 -2.28 20.56
CA ILE A 97 20.76 -1.95 19.63
C ILE A 97 19.97 -0.74 20.12
N THR A 98 19.65 -0.70 21.42
CA THR A 98 18.87 0.39 22.01
C THR A 98 19.61 1.73 21.89
N ALA A 99 20.91 1.75 22.16
CA ALA A 99 21.76 2.93 21.96
C ALA A 99 21.77 3.39 20.50
N ASN A 100 21.94 2.46 19.56
CA ASN A 100 21.91 2.75 18.13
C ASN A 100 20.56 3.30 17.65
N VAL A 101 19.45 2.74 18.16
CA VAL A 101 18.09 3.22 17.87
C VAL A 101 17.90 4.65 18.38
N ILE A 102 18.37 4.96 19.58
CA ILE A 102 18.30 6.32 20.15
C ILE A 102 19.11 7.30 19.29
N GLU A 103 20.33 6.92 18.88
CA GLU A 103 21.18 7.76 18.03
C GLU A 103 20.50 8.03 16.67
N MET A 104 19.99 6.98 16.03
CA MET A 104 19.27 7.09 14.75
C MET A 104 18.03 7.97 14.88
N ALA A 105 17.24 7.82 15.94
CA ALA A 105 16.09 8.67 16.21
C ALA A 105 16.50 10.15 16.33
N GLY A 106 17.62 10.44 16.99
CA GLY A 106 18.20 11.78 17.07
C GLY A 106 18.53 12.36 15.69
N LYS A 107 19.24 11.59 14.84
CA LYS A 107 19.59 12.01 13.47
C LYS A 107 18.36 12.24 12.59
N ILE A 108 17.34 11.38 12.70
CA ILE A 108 16.08 11.54 11.98
C ILE A 108 15.38 12.83 12.39
N LYS A 109 15.32 13.13 13.69
CA LYS A 109 14.73 14.36 14.20
C LYS A 109 15.44 15.61 13.66
N GLU A 110 16.77 15.60 13.66
CA GLU A 110 17.57 16.70 13.10
C GLU A 110 17.33 16.88 11.60
N LEU A 111 17.35 15.79 10.82
CA LEU A 111 17.07 15.81 9.38
C LEU A 111 15.66 16.27 9.07
N SER A 112 14.67 15.87 9.87
CA SER A 112 13.30 16.34 9.76
C SER A 112 13.22 17.85 9.95
N GLY A 113 13.90 18.40 10.97
CA GLY A 113 13.96 19.84 11.21
C GLY A 113 14.63 20.61 10.06
N LYS A 114 15.75 20.09 9.53
CA LYS A 114 16.42 20.68 8.35
C LYS A 114 15.52 20.65 7.11
N THR A 115 14.79 19.56 6.90
CA THR A 115 13.85 19.40 5.77
C THR A 115 12.70 20.38 5.88
N GLN A 116 12.11 20.53 7.07
CA GLN A 116 11.04 21.50 7.30
C GLN A 116 11.50 22.92 6.97
N LYS A 117 12.67 23.34 7.50
CA LYS A 117 13.21 24.68 7.23
C LYS A 117 13.45 24.92 5.73
N ARG A 118 14.03 23.93 5.02
CA ARG A 118 14.19 24.05 3.56
C ARG A 118 12.86 24.23 2.84
N THR A 119 11.82 23.49 3.22
CA THR A 119 10.49 23.62 2.62
C THR A 119 9.90 25.02 2.84
N GLU A 120 10.08 25.59 4.03
CA GLU A 120 9.67 26.97 4.31
C GLU A 120 10.41 27.99 3.44
N ASP A 121 11.74 27.83 3.30
CA ASP A 121 12.57 28.68 2.45
C ASP A 121 12.17 28.58 0.96
N TYR A 122 11.92 27.37 0.45
CA TYR A 122 11.43 27.16 -0.92
C TYR A 122 10.07 27.82 -1.15
N THR A 123 9.18 27.76 -0.17
CA THR A 123 7.85 28.38 -0.28
C THR A 123 7.96 29.90 -0.38
N LYS A 124 8.83 30.51 0.44
CA LYS A 124 9.11 31.96 0.36
C LYS A 124 9.74 32.34 -0.96
N LEU A 125 10.73 31.58 -1.42
CA LEU A 125 11.39 31.84 -2.71
C LEU A 125 10.41 31.72 -3.87
N ARG A 126 9.54 30.71 -3.84
CA ARG A 126 8.48 30.53 -4.84
C ARG A 126 7.54 31.74 -4.88
N ALA A 127 7.11 32.25 -3.73
CA ALA A 127 6.27 33.44 -3.66
C ALA A 127 6.98 34.66 -4.29
N GLN A 128 8.25 34.88 -3.95
CA GLN A 128 9.04 35.97 -4.53
C GLN A 128 9.19 35.87 -6.05
N ILE A 129 9.37 34.65 -6.59
CA ILE A 129 9.45 34.42 -8.04
C ILE A 129 8.11 34.73 -8.70
N THR A 130 6.99 34.30 -8.10
CA THR A 130 5.65 34.62 -8.62
C THR A 130 5.42 36.12 -8.62
N ASP A 131 5.70 36.82 -7.52
CA ASP A 131 5.53 38.27 -7.43
C ASP A 131 6.39 39.01 -8.47
N ALA A 132 7.63 38.55 -8.69
CA ALA A 132 8.50 39.10 -9.72
C ALA A 132 7.97 38.86 -11.13
N ALA A 133 7.42 37.68 -11.40
CA ALA A 133 6.80 37.34 -12.68
C ALA A 133 5.55 38.20 -12.95
N ASP A 134 4.70 38.40 -11.95
CA ASP A 134 3.51 39.25 -12.05
C ASP A 134 3.89 40.70 -12.33
N LYS A 135 4.90 41.23 -11.63
CA LYS A 135 5.41 42.58 -11.89
C LYS A 135 5.95 42.71 -13.31
N TYR A 136 6.74 41.74 -13.76
CA TYR A 136 7.27 41.74 -15.12
C TYR A 136 6.15 41.70 -16.17
N HIS A 137 5.09 40.93 -15.92
CA HIS A 137 3.92 40.90 -16.79
C HIS A 137 3.22 42.27 -16.86
N GLN A 138 3.01 42.92 -15.72
CA GLN A 138 2.44 44.27 -15.66
C GLN A 138 3.29 45.30 -16.43
N ASP A 139 4.61 45.23 -16.29
CA ASP A 139 5.53 46.12 -17.02
C ASP A 139 5.43 45.91 -18.54
N ILE A 140 5.30 44.65 -19.01
CA ILE A 140 5.07 44.34 -20.43
C ILE A 140 3.74 44.90 -20.93
N GLU A 141 2.66 44.71 -20.17
CA GLU A 141 1.33 45.22 -20.56
C GLU A 141 1.34 46.74 -20.66
N ALA A 142 1.97 47.43 -19.70
CA ALA A 142 2.13 48.87 -19.72
C ALA A 142 2.94 49.34 -20.94
N MET A 143 4.07 48.67 -21.25
CA MET A 143 4.86 48.98 -22.44
C MET A 143 4.07 48.74 -23.74
N SER A 144 3.34 47.63 -23.84
CA SER A 144 2.49 47.32 -24.99
C SER A 144 1.44 48.42 -25.22
N SER A 145 0.78 48.88 -24.15
CA SER A 145 -0.17 49.98 -24.21
C SER A 145 0.48 51.28 -24.70
N LEU A 146 1.67 51.62 -24.19
CA LEU A 146 2.43 52.80 -24.63
C LEU A 146 2.84 52.73 -26.10
N PHE A 147 3.23 51.54 -26.59
CA PHE A 147 3.57 51.37 -28.00
C PHE A 147 2.36 51.58 -28.89
N VAL A 148 1.20 51.00 -28.56
CA VAL A 148 -0.05 51.22 -29.31
C VAL A 148 -0.45 52.69 -29.31
N GLN A 149 -0.32 53.38 -28.17
CA GLN A 149 -0.63 54.80 -28.08
C GLN A 149 0.36 55.64 -28.92
N SER A 150 1.64 55.30 -28.89
CA SER A 150 2.67 56.00 -29.67
C SER A 150 2.44 55.83 -31.17
N ASP A 151 2.12 54.62 -31.61
CA ASP A 151 1.78 54.31 -33.01
C ASP A 151 0.54 55.09 -33.49
N TYR A 152 -0.48 55.18 -32.65
CA TYR A 152 -1.66 56.01 -32.92
C TYR A 152 -1.32 57.51 -33.06
N ILE A 153 -0.44 58.04 -32.20
CA ILE A 153 0.00 59.43 -32.28
C ILE A 153 0.80 59.68 -33.56
N LEU A 154 1.73 58.78 -33.89
CA LEU A 154 2.55 58.86 -35.11
C LEU A 154 1.66 58.82 -36.36
N SER A 155 0.72 57.89 -36.44
CA SER A 155 -0.25 57.80 -37.55
C SER A 155 -1.04 59.10 -37.73
N LYS A 156 -1.46 59.74 -36.62
CA LYS A 156 -2.13 61.05 -36.68
C LYS A 156 -1.21 62.18 -37.12
N MET A 157 0.05 62.18 -36.69
CA MET A 157 1.04 63.16 -37.11
C MET A 157 1.32 63.03 -38.60
N GLU A 158 1.54 61.81 -39.09
CA GLU A 158 1.74 61.51 -40.52
C GLU A 158 0.56 62.02 -41.35
N ALA A 159 -0.68 61.70 -40.97
CA ALA A 159 -1.86 62.19 -41.68
C ALA A 159 -1.93 63.74 -41.74
N LYS A 160 -1.53 64.42 -40.66
CA LYS A 160 -1.48 65.89 -40.63
C LYS A 160 -0.36 66.46 -41.50
N VAL A 161 0.83 65.84 -41.49
CA VAL A 161 1.96 66.26 -42.33
C VAL A 161 1.59 66.11 -43.80
N THR A 162 1.03 64.97 -44.21
CA THR A 162 0.56 64.74 -45.57
C THR A 162 -0.49 65.78 -46.00
N ALA A 163 -1.42 66.14 -45.10
CA ALA A 163 -2.39 67.19 -45.38
C ALA A 163 -1.74 68.57 -45.58
N LEU A 164 -0.76 68.92 -44.74
CA LEU A 164 0.01 70.16 -44.86
C LEU A 164 0.82 70.21 -46.16
N GLU A 165 1.53 69.13 -46.49
CA GLU A 165 2.29 69.01 -47.73
C GLU A 165 1.40 69.24 -48.96
N LYS A 166 0.19 68.67 -48.96
CA LYS A 166 -0.77 68.88 -50.04
C LYS A 166 -1.21 70.35 -50.15
N THR A 167 -1.56 70.99 -49.03
CA THR A 167 -1.95 72.41 -49.05
C THR A 167 -0.82 73.33 -49.51
N LEU A 168 0.43 72.98 -49.21
CA LEU A 168 1.60 73.76 -49.60
C LEU A 168 1.86 73.65 -51.11
N LEU A 169 1.72 72.44 -51.67
CA LEU A 169 1.74 72.21 -53.12
C LEU A 169 0.62 72.95 -53.86
N GLU A 170 -0.56 73.09 -53.27
CA GLU A 170 -1.67 73.86 -53.85
C GLU A 170 -1.45 75.38 -53.80
N LEU A 171 -0.58 75.87 -52.91
CA LEU A 171 -0.22 77.29 -52.77
C LEU A 171 0.93 77.70 -53.71
N ASP A 172 1.79 76.75 -54.06
CA ASP A 172 2.91 76.95 -54.99
C ASP A 172 2.53 76.75 -56.48
N ALA A 173 1.30 76.30 -56.77
CA ALA A 173 0.75 76.05 -58.11
C ALA A 173 -0.18 77.17 -58.59
#